data_AF-A0A069I4D6-F1
#
_entry.id   AF-A0A069I4D6-F1
#
_cell.length_a   1.000
_cell.length_b   1.000
_cell.length_c   1.000
_cell.angle_alpha   90.00
_cell.angle_beta   90.00
_cell.angle_gamma   90.00
#
_symmetry.space_group_name_H-M   'P 1'
#
loop_
_entity.id
_entity.type
_entity.pdbx_description
1 polymer ?
#
loop_
_entity_poly.entity_id
_entity_poly.type
_entity_poly.pdbx_seq_one_letter_code
_entity_poly.pdbx_strand_id
1 'polypeptide(L)'
;MIEQRAIQVAHARAQLSEAIRAANTISARHAEVHQRIATACARRDAAFAGLRSGELPEDVGAARLAIAKADIDDLEALVAGLQCEIAAAEQTRRVAEDALLGAEAALAHTERAVAIQRLDEVVVQLESKLCAAIGERHRLAVEQSGGGFLMLSRAWIPSKPLFDAITAGVPPKPPAR
;
A
#
# COMPACT_ATOMS: atom_id res chain seq x y z
N MET A 1 15.48 -7.61 10.22
CA MET A 1 14.01 -7.85 10.07
C MET A 1 13.30 -6.66 9.42
N ILE A 2 13.43 -5.43 9.95
CA ILE A 2 12.86 -4.21 9.31
C ILE A 2 13.35 -4.05 7.86
N GLU A 3 14.66 -4.17 7.64
CA GLU A 3 15.27 -4.04 6.31
C GLU A 3 14.67 -5.03 5.28
N GLN A 4 14.48 -6.29 5.66
CA GLN A 4 13.83 -7.29 4.81
C GLN A 4 12.38 -6.92 4.47
N ARG A 5 11.63 -6.32 5.41
CA ARG A 5 10.27 -5.83 5.16
C ARG A 5 10.26 -4.59 4.25
N ALA A 6 11.23 -3.69 4.40
CA ALA A 6 11.39 -2.54 3.51
C ALA A 6 11.69 -2.98 2.07
N ILE A 7 12.54 -4.00 1.89
CA ILE A 7 12.80 -4.61 0.57
C ILE A 7 11.51 -5.20 -0.03
N GLN A 8 10.69 -5.88 0.77
CA GLN A 8 9.41 -6.42 0.31
C GLN A 8 8.45 -5.32 -0.14
N VAL A 9 8.37 -4.19 0.57
CA VAL A 9 7.58 -3.02 0.15
C VAL A 9 8.11 -2.45 -1.18
N ALA A 10 9.44 -2.30 -1.31
CA ALA A 10 10.04 -1.81 -2.56
C ALA A 10 9.73 -2.72 -3.75
N HIS A 11 9.81 -4.05 -3.56
CA HIS A 11 9.46 -5.03 -4.58
C HIS A 11 7.97 -4.96 -4.96
N ALA A 12 7.06 -4.90 -3.98
CA ALA A 12 5.63 -4.77 -4.23
C ALA A 12 5.29 -3.47 -4.98
N ARG A 13 5.95 -2.36 -4.67
CA ARG A 13 5.82 -1.10 -5.42
C ARG A 13 6.28 -1.23 -6.87
N ALA A 14 7.40 -1.91 -7.11
CA ALA A 14 7.90 -2.15 -8.46
C ALA A 14 6.91 -3.00 -9.27
N GLN A 15 6.37 -4.06 -8.67
CA GLN A 15 5.35 -4.92 -9.31
C GLN A 15 4.07 -4.15 -9.62
N LEU A 16 3.58 -3.31 -8.71
CA LEU A 16 2.42 -2.46 -8.96
C LEU A 16 2.67 -1.46 -10.11
N SER A 17 3.83 -0.82 -10.12
CA SER A 17 4.21 0.10 -11.20
C SER A 17 4.25 -0.60 -12.56
N GLU A 18 4.79 -1.83 -12.60
CA GLU A 18 4.81 -2.64 -13.81
C GLU A 18 3.41 -3.05 -14.27
N ALA A 19 2.54 -3.46 -13.35
CA ALA A 19 1.15 -3.81 -13.64
C ALA A 19 0.36 -2.62 -14.18
N ILE A 20 0.52 -1.43 -13.58
CA ILE A 20 -0.09 -0.17 -14.07
C ILE A 20 0.39 0.14 -15.49
N ARG A 21 1.71 0.03 -15.74
CA ARG A 21 2.26 0.27 -17.07
C ARG A 21 1.66 -0.70 -18.10
N ALA A 22 1.57 -1.99 -17.78
CA ALA A 22 0.99 -2.99 -18.66
C ALA A 22 -0.50 -2.70 -18.97
N ALA A 23 -1.29 -2.38 -17.95
CA ALA A 23 -2.70 -2.00 -18.10
C ALA A 23 -2.88 -0.76 -18.99
N ASN A 24 -2.03 0.25 -18.82
CA ASN A 24 -2.03 1.46 -19.64
C ASN A 24 -1.68 1.15 -21.11
N THR A 25 -0.68 0.29 -21.36
CA THR A 25 -0.31 -0.12 -22.72
C THR A 25 -1.45 -0.86 -23.42
N ILE A 26 -2.12 -1.79 -22.74
CA ILE A 26 -3.25 -2.53 -23.31
C ILE A 26 -4.44 -1.58 -23.57
N SER A 27 -4.74 -0.69 -22.64
CA SER A 27 -5.81 0.31 -22.80
C SER A 27 -5.54 1.26 -23.98
N ALA A 28 -4.28 1.66 -24.20
CA ALA A 28 -3.90 2.46 -25.36
C ALA A 28 -4.10 1.70 -26.68
N ARG A 29 -3.71 0.42 -26.75
CA ARG A 29 -3.96 -0.45 -27.92
C ARG A 29 -5.47 -0.58 -28.21
N HIS A 30 -6.29 -0.75 -27.17
CA HIS A 30 -7.74 -0.82 -27.32
C HIS A 30 -8.33 0.49 -27.86
N ALA A 31 -7.87 1.65 -27.36
CA ALA A 31 -8.29 2.95 -27.88
C ALA A 31 -7.88 3.15 -29.34
N GLU A 32 -6.66 2.73 -29.72
CA GLU A 32 -6.18 2.79 -31.10
C GLU A 32 -7.04 1.94 -32.06
N VAL A 33 -7.40 0.71 -31.65
CA VAL A 33 -8.27 -0.16 -32.46
C VAL A 33 -9.66 0.47 -32.63
N HIS A 34 -10.25 1.09 -31.60
CA HIS A 34 -11.51 1.81 -31.74
C HIS A 34 -11.42 3.00 -32.71
N GLN A 35 -10.31 3.75 -32.70
CA GLN A 35 -10.09 4.82 -33.66
C GLN A 35 -10.00 4.28 -35.09
N ARG A 36 -9.35 3.13 -35.29
CA ARG A 36 -9.29 2.44 -36.59
C ARG A 36 -10.66 1.97 -37.06
N ILE A 37 -11.51 1.45 -36.16
CA ILE A 37 -12.90 1.09 -36.47
C ILE A 37 -13.68 2.33 -36.95
N ALA A 38 -13.59 3.45 -36.22
CA ALA A 38 -14.25 4.69 -36.62
C ALA A 38 -13.81 5.15 -38.02
N THR A 39 -12.51 5.00 -38.33
CA THR A 39 -11.96 5.31 -39.66
C THR A 39 -12.47 4.35 -40.74
N ALA A 40 -12.58 3.05 -40.44
CA ALA A 40 -13.16 2.07 -41.36
C ALA A 40 -14.66 2.31 -41.61
N CYS A 41 -15.43 2.68 -40.59
CA CYS A 41 -16.82 3.12 -40.72
C CYS A 41 -16.93 4.36 -41.63
N ALA A 42 -16.09 5.37 -41.44
CA ALA A 42 -16.09 6.56 -42.30
C ALA A 42 -15.77 6.21 -43.77
N ARG A 43 -14.83 5.29 -44.03
CA ARG A 43 -14.53 4.79 -45.39
C ARG A 43 -15.71 4.04 -46.00
N ARG A 44 -16.39 3.20 -45.22
CA ARG A 44 -17.60 2.49 -45.65
C ARG A 44 -18.71 3.47 -46.04
N ASP A 45 -18.96 4.46 -45.19
CA ASP A 45 -20.03 5.43 -45.39
C ASP A 45 -19.72 6.34 -46.59
N ALA A 46 -18.46 6.73 -46.80
CA ALA A 46 -18.02 7.46 -47.98
C ALA A 46 -18.16 6.64 -49.27
N ALA A 47 -17.81 5.34 -49.26
CA ALA A 47 -18.00 4.46 -50.41
C ALA A 47 -19.47 4.30 -50.76
N PHE A 48 -20.34 4.18 -49.75
CA PHE A 48 -21.78 4.09 -49.94
C PHE A 48 -22.39 5.38 -50.49
N ALA A 49 -21.92 6.55 -50.01
CA ALA A 49 -22.33 7.84 -50.55
C ALA A 49 -21.91 8.01 -52.01
N GLY A 50 -20.66 7.67 -52.35
CA GLY A 50 -20.15 7.74 -53.73
C GLY A 50 -20.88 6.79 -54.70
N LEU A 51 -21.30 5.62 -54.23
CA LEU A 51 -22.15 4.69 -55.00
C LEU A 51 -23.53 5.31 -55.27
N ARG A 52 -24.14 5.96 -54.26
CA ARG A 52 -25.46 6.60 -54.38
C ARG A 52 -25.46 7.84 -55.25
N SER A 53 -24.39 8.64 -55.21
CA SER A 53 -24.25 9.84 -56.04
C SER A 53 -23.92 9.52 -57.50
N GLY A 54 -23.51 8.28 -57.80
CA GLY A 54 -23.02 7.87 -59.11
C GLY A 54 -21.57 8.33 -59.39
N GLU A 55 -20.88 8.91 -58.40
CA GLU A 55 -19.47 9.29 -58.52
C GLU A 55 -18.55 8.07 -58.58
N LEU A 56 -18.98 6.93 -58.00
CA LEU A 56 -18.26 5.67 -58.07
C LEU A 56 -19.00 4.67 -58.98
N PRO A 57 -18.28 4.01 -59.91
CA PRO A 57 -18.79 2.82 -60.58
C PRO A 57 -19.25 1.75 -59.57
N GLU A 58 -20.30 1.01 -59.92
CA GLU A 58 -20.96 0.06 -59.02
C GLU A 58 -19.99 -1.02 -58.50
N ASP A 59 -19.16 -1.58 -59.37
CA ASP A 59 -18.14 -2.58 -59.06
C ASP A 59 -17.10 -2.03 -58.08
N VAL A 60 -16.62 -0.81 -58.30
CA VAL A 60 -15.65 -0.14 -57.42
C VAL A 60 -16.27 0.18 -56.06
N GLY A 61 -17.49 0.71 -56.04
CA GLY A 61 -18.21 1.04 -54.81
C GLY A 61 -18.49 -0.22 -53.98
N ALA A 62 -18.98 -1.28 -54.61
CA ALA A 62 -19.22 -2.58 -53.97
C ALA A 62 -17.93 -3.18 -53.38
N ALA A 63 -16.83 -3.17 -54.14
CA ALA A 63 -15.53 -3.66 -53.66
C ALA A 63 -15.02 -2.86 -52.45
N ARG A 64 -15.09 -1.52 -52.49
CA ARG A 64 -14.67 -0.66 -51.36
C ARG A 64 -15.52 -0.90 -50.11
N LEU A 65 -16.82 -1.11 -50.29
CA LEU A 65 -17.75 -1.36 -49.20
C LEU A 65 -17.50 -2.73 -48.56
N ALA A 66 -17.22 -3.75 -49.37
CA ALA A 66 -16.84 -5.08 -48.91
C ALA A 66 -15.51 -5.06 -48.13
N ILE A 67 -14.48 -4.37 -48.63
CA ILE A 67 -13.20 -4.21 -47.93
C ILE A 67 -13.39 -3.48 -46.60
N ALA A 68 -14.10 -2.35 -46.59
CA ALA A 68 -14.32 -1.59 -45.36
C ALA A 68 -15.11 -2.39 -44.33
N LYS A 69 -16.05 -3.24 -44.77
CA LYS A 69 -16.78 -4.16 -43.90
C LYS A 69 -15.86 -5.24 -43.32
N ALA A 70 -15.05 -5.89 -44.15
CA ALA A 70 -14.10 -6.90 -43.68
C ALA A 70 -13.11 -6.31 -42.66
N ASP A 71 -12.58 -5.11 -42.92
CA ASP A 71 -11.73 -4.37 -41.97
C ASP A 71 -12.44 -4.14 -40.62
N ILE A 72 -13.73 -3.76 -40.63
CA ILE A 72 -14.51 -3.58 -39.41
C ILE A 72 -14.66 -4.90 -38.65
N ASP A 73 -15.10 -5.96 -39.35
CA ASP A 73 -15.35 -7.27 -38.74
C ASP A 73 -14.03 -7.83 -38.11
N ASP A 74 -12.89 -7.66 -38.78
CA ASP A 74 -11.56 -8.05 -38.25
C ASP A 74 -11.14 -7.20 -37.04
N LEU A 75 -11.36 -5.88 -37.08
CA LEU A 75 -11.03 -4.99 -35.96
C LEU A 75 -11.93 -5.24 -34.74
N GLU A 76 -13.21 -5.57 -34.94
CA GLU A 76 -14.13 -5.95 -33.86
C GLU A 76 -13.69 -7.25 -33.17
N ALA A 77 -13.20 -8.23 -33.94
CA ALA A 77 -12.60 -9.43 -33.38
C ALA A 77 -11.36 -9.12 -32.52
N LEU A 78 -10.53 -8.16 -32.96
CA LEU A 78 -9.39 -7.68 -32.17
C LEU A 78 -9.83 -6.96 -30.88
N VAL A 79 -10.90 -6.17 -30.92
CA VAL A 79 -11.47 -5.53 -29.72
C VAL A 79 -11.89 -6.57 -28.69
N ALA A 80 -12.58 -7.63 -29.11
CA ALA A 80 -12.99 -8.71 -28.21
C ALA A 80 -11.79 -9.37 -27.51
N GLY A 81 -10.70 -9.61 -28.24
CA GLY A 81 -9.45 -10.11 -27.65
C GLY A 81 -8.83 -9.14 -26.64
N LEU A 82 -8.77 -7.85 -26.98
CA LEU A 82 -8.23 -6.81 -26.11
C LEU A 82 -9.07 -6.59 -24.84
N GLN A 83 -10.39 -6.78 -24.89
CA GLN A 83 -11.24 -6.70 -23.68
C GLN A 83 -10.87 -7.77 -22.66
N CYS A 84 -10.57 -8.99 -23.11
CA CYS A 84 -10.04 -10.05 -22.25
C CYS A 84 -8.67 -9.69 -21.66
N GLU A 85 -7.77 -9.11 -22.47
CA GLU A 85 -6.46 -8.62 -22.00
C GLU A 85 -6.60 -7.51 -20.95
N ILE A 86 -7.52 -6.54 -21.15
CA ILE A 86 -7.80 -5.47 -20.19
C ILE A 86 -8.26 -6.05 -18.87
N ALA A 87 -9.22 -6.98 -18.89
CA ALA A 87 -9.73 -7.61 -17.67
C ALA A 87 -8.62 -8.34 -16.90
N ALA A 88 -7.73 -9.05 -17.60
CA ALA A 88 -6.59 -9.73 -17.00
C ALA A 88 -5.55 -8.74 -16.42
N ALA A 89 -5.28 -7.64 -17.12
CA ALA A 89 -4.36 -6.61 -16.66
C ALA A 89 -4.88 -5.86 -15.43
N GLU A 90 -6.17 -5.53 -15.40
CA GLU A 90 -6.84 -4.94 -14.24
C GLU A 90 -6.83 -5.88 -13.04
N GLN A 91 -7.07 -7.17 -13.25
CA GLN A 91 -6.96 -8.15 -12.17
C GLN A 91 -5.52 -8.24 -11.63
N THR A 92 -4.52 -8.23 -12.52
CA THR A 92 -3.10 -8.21 -12.12
C THR A 92 -2.75 -6.96 -11.32
N ARG A 93 -3.26 -5.79 -11.73
CA ARG A 93 -3.09 -4.53 -11.00
C ARG A 93 -3.67 -4.61 -9.59
N ARG A 94 -4.91 -5.11 -9.43
CA ARG A 94 -5.55 -5.27 -8.11
C ARG A 94 -4.75 -6.19 -7.20
N VAL A 95 -4.28 -7.33 -7.71
CA VAL A 95 -3.44 -8.25 -6.93
C VAL A 95 -2.14 -7.58 -6.47
N ALA A 96 -1.52 -6.76 -7.32
CA ALA A 96 -0.32 -6.01 -6.95
C ALA A 96 -0.60 -4.89 -5.92
N GLU A 97 -1.77 -4.23 -6.00
CA GLU A 97 -2.21 -3.24 -5.00
C GLU A 97 -2.40 -3.89 -3.62
N ASP A 98 -3.11 -5.02 -3.57
CA ASP A 98 -3.33 -5.78 -2.32
C ASP A 98 -2.00 -6.27 -1.72
N ALA A 99 -1.08 -6.75 -2.57
CA ALA A 99 0.25 -7.17 -2.14
C ALA A 99 1.07 -6.02 -1.53
N LEU A 100 0.96 -4.81 -2.10
CA LEU A 100 1.62 -3.61 -1.57
C LEU A 100 1.04 -3.22 -0.20
N LEU A 101 -0.29 -3.15 -0.08
CA LEU A 101 -0.95 -2.84 1.19
C LEU A 101 -0.57 -3.84 2.29
N GLY A 102 -0.52 -5.14 1.95
CA GLY A 102 -0.07 -6.18 2.85
C GLY A 102 1.39 -6.00 3.30
N ALA A 103 2.29 -5.67 2.38
CA ALA A 103 3.70 -5.43 2.69
C ALA A 103 3.89 -4.19 3.60
N GLU A 104 3.17 -3.10 3.34
CA GLU A 104 3.23 -1.88 4.15
C GLU A 104 2.69 -2.11 5.57
N ALA A 105 1.58 -2.84 5.69
CA ALA A 105 1.04 -3.22 7.00
C ALA A 105 2.02 -4.09 7.81
N ALA A 106 2.71 -5.03 7.15
CA ALA A 106 3.71 -5.88 7.78
C ALA A 106 4.95 -5.09 8.22
N LEU A 107 5.40 -4.11 7.44
CA LEU A 107 6.49 -3.21 7.82
C LEU A 107 6.09 -2.39 9.06
N ALA A 108 4.94 -1.73 9.02
CA ALA A 108 4.45 -0.91 10.14
C ALA A 108 4.22 -1.73 11.42
N HIS A 109 3.80 -2.99 11.31
CA HIS A 109 3.73 -3.89 12.45
C HIS A 109 5.13 -4.19 13.02
N THR A 110 6.10 -4.49 12.16
CA THR A 110 7.49 -4.78 12.58
C THR A 110 8.14 -3.58 13.25
N GLU A 111 7.95 -2.38 12.71
CA GLU A 111 8.48 -1.13 13.30
C GLU A 111 7.90 -0.87 14.69
N ARG A 112 6.58 -1.06 14.86
CA ARG A 112 5.92 -0.97 16.17
C ARG A 112 6.47 -1.99 17.15
N ALA A 113 6.65 -3.25 16.73
CA ALA A 113 7.20 -4.29 17.59
C ALA A 113 8.62 -3.95 18.07
N VAL A 114 9.48 -3.44 17.19
CA VAL A 114 10.84 -2.99 17.56
C VAL A 114 10.80 -1.77 18.47
N ALA A 115 9.87 -0.82 18.24
CA ALA A 115 9.70 0.33 19.12
C ALA A 115 9.27 -0.07 20.53
N ILE A 116 8.31 -1.01 20.64
CA ILE A 116 7.87 -1.58 21.93
C ILE A 116 9.04 -2.26 22.62
N GLN A 117 9.77 -3.15 21.93
CA GLN A 117 10.92 -3.85 22.51
C GLN A 117 11.98 -2.87 23.05
N ARG A 118 12.28 -1.79 22.31
CA ARG A 118 13.20 -0.74 22.78
C ARG A 118 12.68 0.00 24.00
N LEU A 119 11.37 0.28 24.06
CA LEU A 119 10.76 0.89 25.23
C LEU A 119 10.80 -0.05 26.43
N ASP A 120 10.57 -1.35 26.24
CA ASP A 120 10.68 -2.36 27.29
C ASP A 120 12.11 -2.44 27.84
N GLU A 121 13.12 -2.42 26.96
CA GLU A 121 14.54 -2.36 27.36
C GLU A 121 14.84 -1.10 28.20
N VAL A 122 14.28 0.06 27.82
CA VAL A 122 14.41 1.31 28.59
C VAL A 122 13.70 1.21 29.93
N VAL A 123 12.50 0.63 29.98
CA VAL A 123 11.76 0.40 31.23
C VAL A 123 12.58 -0.46 32.18
N VAL A 124 13.12 -1.59 31.71
CA VAL A 124 13.98 -2.48 32.51
C VAL A 124 15.20 -1.75 33.06
N GLN A 125 15.85 -0.90 32.24
CA GLN A 125 16.99 -0.10 32.71
C GLN A 125 16.59 0.92 33.79
N LEU A 126 15.43 1.57 33.63
CA LEU A 126 14.91 2.53 34.60
C LEU A 126 14.47 1.84 35.89
N GLU A 127 13.84 0.67 35.81
CA GLU A 127 13.48 -0.16 36.95
C GLU A 127 14.71 -0.59 37.74
N SER A 128 15.77 -1.04 37.06
CA SER A 128 17.04 -1.39 37.70
C SER A 128 17.65 -0.20 38.46
N LYS A 129 17.67 0.99 37.84
CA LYS A 129 18.12 2.24 38.49
C LYS A 129 17.25 2.62 39.68
N LEU A 130 15.93 2.49 39.56
CA LEU A 130 14.99 2.77 40.64
C LEU A 130 15.21 1.82 41.82
N CYS A 131 15.34 0.51 41.57
CA CYS A 131 15.63 -0.49 42.59
C CYS A 131 16.95 -0.19 43.32
N ALA A 132 18.01 0.16 42.58
CA ALA A 132 19.29 0.55 43.17
C ALA A 132 19.16 1.81 44.06
N ALA A 133 18.45 2.84 43.59
CA ALA A 133 18.20 4.06 44.36
C ALA A 133 17.38 3.81 45.62
N ILE A 134 16.36 2.94 45.56
CA ILE A 134 15.57 2.52 46.72
C ILE A 134 16.46 1.77 47.72
N GLY A 135 17.32 0.87 47.24
CA GLY A 135 18.28 0.13 48.05
C GLY A 135 19.24 1.05 48.81
N GLU A 136 19.86 2.01 48.13
CA GLU A 136 20.76 2.99 48.77
C GLU A 136 20.03 3.88 49.79
N ARG A 137 18.83 4.37 49.46
CA ARG A 137 18.01 5.12 50.40
C ARG A 137 17.68 4.30 51.65
N HIS A 138 17.36 3.03 51.47
CA HIS A 138 17.08 2.13 52.59
C HIS A 138 18.33 1.90 53.46
N ARG A 139 19.50 1.65 52.85
CA ARG A 139 20.78 1.52 53.55
C ARG A 139 21.05 2.73 54.44
N LEU A 140 20.95 3.93 53.87
CA LEU A 140 21.15 5.19 54.61
C LEU A 140 20.15 5.37 55.77
N ALA A 141 18.88 4.98 55.57
CA ALA A 141 17.88 5.06 56.63
C ALA A 141 18.16 4.11 57.80
N VAL A 142 18.64 2.89 57.52
CA VAL A 142 19.06 1.92 58.55
C VAL A 142 20.25 2.45 59.34
N GLU A 143 21.27 2.97 58.64
CA GLU A 143 22.45 3.62 59.26
C GLU A 143 22.04 4.77 60.18
N GLN A 144 21.12 5.64 59.74
CA GLN A 144 20.63 6.77 60.53
C GLN A 144 19.86 6.31 61.78
N SER A 145 19.11 5.21 61.70
CA SER A 145 18.25 4.71 62.79
C SER A 145 18.97 3.87 63.85
N GLY A 146 20.31 3.69 63.74
CA GLY A 146 21.09 2.91 64.70
C GLY A 146 20.89 1.39 64.60
N GLY A 147 20.55 0.87 63.41
CA GLY A 147 20.43 -0.57 63.16
C GLY A 147 19.05 -1.18 63.38
N GLY A 148 18.01 -0.36 63.53
CA GLY A 148 16.62 -0.83 63.61
C GLY A 148 16.13 -1.45 62.29
N PHE A 149 15.31 -2.51 62.38
CA PHE A 149 14.75 -3.19 61.21
C PHE A 149 13.71 -2.29 60.50
N LEU A 150 14.14 -1.54 59.49
CA LEU A 150 13.24 -0.77 58.63
C LEU A 150 12.86 -1.62 57.42
N MET A 151 11.57 -1.84 57.19
CA MET A 151 11.15 -2.50 55.95
C MET A 151 11.28 -1.56 54.75
N LEU A 152 11.66 -2.09 53.58
CA LEU A 152 11.73 -1.35 52.30
C LEU A 152 10.43 -0.62 51.96
N SER A 153 9.27 -1.20 52.29
CA SER A 153 7.94 -0.60 52.09
C SER A 153 7.70 0.68 52.90
N ARG A 154 8.48 0.92 53.96
CA ARG A 154 8.47 2.19 54.69
C ARG A 154 9.48 3.21 54.15
N ALA A 155 10.46 2.76 53.37
CA ALA A 155 11.51 3.60 52.82
C ALA A 155 11.12 4.22 51.46
N TRP A 156 10.17 3.63 50.73
CA TRP A 156 9.73 4.12 49.43
C TRP A 156 8.23 3.93 49.19
N ILE A 157 7.61 4.95 48.59
CA ILE A 157 6.24 4.95 48.09
C ILE A 157 6.32 5.49 46.64
N PRO A 158 5.65 4.86 45.65
CA PRO A 158 5.64 5.38 44.29
C PRO A 158 5.05 6.78 44.24
N SER A 159 5.52 7.59 43.29
CA SER A 159 4.90 8.90 43.05
C SER A 159 3.47 8.71 42.56
N LYS A 160 2.57 9.66 42.87
CA LYS A 160 1.17 9.60 42.39
C LYS A 160 1.08 9.41 40.86
N PRO A 161 1.86 10.12 40.03
CA PRO A 161 1.84 9.88 38.58
C PRO A 161 2.25 8.46 38.18
N LEU A 162 3.25 7.86 38.86
CA LEU A 162 3.67 6.49 38.58
C LEU A 162 2.60 5.48 39.02
N PHE A 163 1.99 5.70 40.19
CA PHE A 163 0.88 4.91 40.68
C PHE A 163 -0.31 4.94 39.71
N ASP A 164 -0.76 6.15 39.34
CA ASP A 164 -1.88 6.34 38.40
C ASP A 164 -1.60 5.72 37.02
N ALA A 165 -0.35 5.79 36.54
CA ALA A 165 0.05 5.15 35.29
C ALA A 165 -0.07 3.62 35.34
N ILE A 166 0.35 3.00 36.44
CA ILE A 166 0.31 1.55 36.62
C ILE A 166 -1.12 1.05 36.86
N THR A 167 -1.89 1.72 37.72
CA THR A 167 -3.18 1.20 38.17
C THR A 167 -4.36 1.66 37.33
N ALA A 168 -4.28 2.85 36.71
CA ALA A 168 -5.37 3.45 35.94
C ALA A 168 -5.05 3.60 34.44
N GLY A 169 -3.84 3.21 34.00
CA GLY A 169 -3.43 3.33 32.60
C GLY A 169 -3.30 4.77 32.12
N VAL A 170 -3.15 5.74 33.04
CA VAL A 170 -3.07 7.17 32.71
C VAL A 170 -1.61 7.55 32.49
N PRO A 171 -1.18 7.92 31.26
CA PRO A 171 0.21 8.30 31.03
C PRO A 171 0.58 9.54 31.86
N PRO A 172 1.76 9.54 32.52
CA PRO A 172 2.16 10.64 33.38
C PRO A 172 2.41 11.90 32.54
N LYS A 173 1.97 13.05 33.05
CA LYS A 173 2.28 14.34 32.40
C LYS A 173 3.80 14.54 32.42
N PRO A 174 4.42 14.95 31.29
CA PRO A 174 5.83 15.28 31.28
C PRO A 174 6.11 16.42 32.26
N PRO A 175 7.26 16.41 32.95
CA PRO A 175 7.63 17.49 33.86
C PRO A 175 7.68 18.81 33.09
N ALA A 176 7.15 19.88 33.70
CA ALA A 176 7.28 21.22 33.14
C ALA A 176 8.76 21.55 32.98
N ARG A 177 9.15 22.00 31.78
CA ARG A 177 10.51 22.45 31.47
C ARG A 177 10.78 23.82 32.06
#